data_AF-A0A0G1M563-F1
#
_entry.id   AF-A0A0G1M563-F1
#
_cell.length_a   1.000
_cell.length_b   1.000
_cell.length_c   1.000
_cell.angle_alpha   90.00
_cell.angle_beta   90.00
_cell.angle_gamma   90.00
#
_symmetry.space_group_name_H-M   'P 1'
#
loop_
_entity.id
_entity.type
_entity.pdbx_description
1 polymer ?
#
loop_
_entity_poly.entity_id
_entity_poly.type
_entity_poly.pdbx_seq_one_letter_code
_entity_poly.pdbx_strand_id
1 'polypeptide(L)'
;MKDFLNKIHKFQGLLIVLLIVTILLLWLGLKNMIELGDFWINLSAGSATLIGTLFVIDVILDHRKKLEFSEAHDTAKSDLTQLANMMVSYMAAPFKITVFNYERGDKDVEAWSTEVLGLILQDIKNRDKAKLLSGLNKDGWQHLQLDLMFIKPSLSENLLLYKEFLPPHVLGKLLKLRRTFSDFYFYFGLLYEGFIRDGKPLPDSAVKGMADDLNQYFSDLEQLFDVLKNWKND
;
A
#
# COMPACT_ATOMS: atom_id res chain seq x y z
N MET A 1 21.41 14.83 -10.32
CA MET A 1 22.86 14.83 -10.62
C MET A 1 23.59 13.55 -10.17
N LYS A 2 23.43 13.06 -8.93
CA LYS A 2 24.07 11.80 -8.47
C LYS A 2 23.63 10.53 -9.25
N ASP A 3 22.33 10.36 -9.51
CA ASP A 3 21.81 9.23 -10.31
C ASP A 3 22.30 9.24 -11.76
N PHE A 4 22.47 10.44 -12.33
CA PHE A 4 23.01 10.63 -13.67
C PHE A 4 24.48 10.19 -13.75
N LEU A 5 25.30 10.56 -12.76
CA LEU A 5 26.71 10.16 -12.67
C LEU A 5 26.89 8.65 -12.42
N ASN A 6 26.01 8.03 -11.62
CA ASN A 6 26.00 6.57 -11.42
C ASN A 6 25.59 5.80 -12.67
N LYS A 7 24.64 6.33 -13.46
CA LYS A 7 24.29 5.75 -14.77
C LYS A 7 25.40 5.88 -15.79
N ILE A 8 26.12 7.01 -15.80
CA ILE A 8 27.35 7.15 -16.60
C ILE A 8 28.35 6.05 -16.23
N HIS A 9 28.52 5.72 -14.94
CA HIS A 9 29.38 4.59 -14.51
C HIS A 9 28.89 3.22 -14.99
N LYS A 10 27.58 2.95 -15.00
CA LYS A 10 27.04 1.69 -15.58
C LYS A 10 27.28 1.58 -17.07
N PHE A 11 27.24 2.69 -17.79
CA PHE A 11 27.51 2.76 -19.23
C PHE A 11 28.97 3.12 -19.55
N GLN A 12 29.86 3.28 -18.56
CA GLN A 12 31.25 3.68 -18.79
C GLN A 12 31.96 2.68 -19.69
N GLY A 13 31.76 1.38 -19.47
CA GLY A 13 32.31 0.35 -20.34
C GLY A 13 31.84 0.49 -21.79
N LEU A 14 30.54 0.75 -21.99
CA LEU A 14 29.95 0.90 -23.32
C LEU A 14 30.41 2.21 -24.00
N LEU A 15 30.44 3.32 -23.26
CA LEU A 15 30.94 4.63 -23.71
C LEU A 15 32.43 4.59 -24.04
N ILE A 16 33.26 3.91 -23.24
CA ILE A 16 34.69 3.73 -23.50
C ILE A 16 34.91 2.88 -24.75
N VAL A 17 34.20 1.75 -24.87
CA VAL A 17 34.26 0.91 -26.09
C VAL A 17 33.84 1.70 -27.32
N LEU A 18 32.82 2.56 -27.19
CA LEU A 18 32.36 3.43 -28.27
C LEU A 18 33.34 4.52 -28.64
N LEU A 19 33.96 5.16 -27.66
CA LEU A 19 34.98 6.15 -27.90
C LEU A 19 36.16 5.49 -28.63
N ILE A 20 36.55 4.30 -28.21
CA ILE A 20 37.61 3.50 -28.86
C ILE A 20 37.21 3.13 -30.29
N VAL A 21 36.00 2.62 -30.52
CA VAL A 21 35.52 2.26 -31.87
C VAL A 21 35.43 3.49 -32.77
N THR A 22 34.89 4.61 -32.27
CA THR A 22 34.79 5.86 -33.04
C THR A 22 36.17 6.42 -33.38
N ILE A 23 37.10 6.40 -32.43
CA ILE A 23 38.50 6.82 -32.66
C ILE A 23 39.18 5.90 -33.68
N LEU A 24 38.96 4.58 -33.61
CA LEU A 24 39.49 3.62 -34.57
C LEU A 24 38.93 3.84 -35.98
N LEU A 25 37.62 4.07 -36.11
CA LEU A 25 36.97 4.33 -37.39
C LEU A 25 37.39 5.67 -38.00
N LEU A 26 37.51 6.72 -37.19
CA LEU A 26 38.04 8.02 -37.62
C LEU A 26 39.51 7.94 -38.03
N TRP A 27 40.33 7.20 -37.27
CA TRP A 27 41.74 6.97 -37.60
C TRP A 27 41.91 6.17 -38.88
N LEU A 28 41.07 5.15 -39.12
CA LEU A 28 41.02 4.41 -40.38
C LEU A 28 40.59 5.30 -41.56
N GLY A 29 39.65 6.23 -41.35
CA GLY A 29 39.26 7.23 -42.35
C GLY A 29 40.38 8.21 -42.72
N LEU A 30 41.22 8.60 -41.75
CA LEU A 30 42.36 9.51 -41.94
C LEU A 30 43.56 8.88 -42.67
N LYS A 31 43.69 7.53 -42.69
CA LYS A 31 44.92 6.83 -43.08
C LYS A 31 45.03 6.40 -44.55
N ASN A 32 44.17 6.88 -45.45
CA ASN A 32 44.07 6.61 -46.90
C ASN A 32 43.03 5.56 -47.32
N MET A 33 41.77 5.98 -47.45
CA MET A 33 40.91 5.61 -48.56
C MET A 33 39.98 6.79 -48.87
N ILE A 34 40.40 7.66 -49.80
CA ILE A 34 39.69 8.92 -50.14
C ILE A 34 38.26 8.66 -50.64
N GLU A 35 37.95 7.45 -51.15
CA GLU A 35 36.60 7.05 -51.56
C GLU A 35 35.74 6.42 -50.45
N LEU A 36 36.32 6.04 -49.31
CA LEU A 36 35.62 5.41 -48.17
C LEU A 36 35.65 6.27 -46.90
N GLY A 37 36.34 7.42 -46.90
CA GLY A 37 36.41 8.34 -45.77
C GLY A 37 35.04 8.87 -45.33
N ASP A 38 34.22 9.30 -46.30
CA ASP A 38 32.85 9.77 -46.04
C ASP A 38 31.95 8.65 -45.49
N PHE A 39 32.16 7.41 -45.94
CA PHE A 39 31.43 6.25 -45.43
C PHE A 39 31.72 6.01 -43.94
N TRP A 40 33.00 6.05 -43.53
CA TRP A 40 33.38 5.84 -42.13
C TRP A 40 32.99 7.00 -41.21
N ILE A 41 33.04 8.24 -41.70
CA ILE A 41 32.55 9.42 -40.97
C ILE A 41 31.05 9.34 -40.77
N ASN A 42 30.28 9.02 -41.83
CA ASN A 42 28.83 8.87 -41.74
C ASN A 42 28.41 7.69 -40.86
N LEU A 43 29.14 6.57 -40.90
CA LEU A 43 28.89 5.43 -40.02
C LEU A 43 29.18 5.76 -38.54
N SER A 44 30.25 6.53 -38.29
CA SER A 44 30.60 7.01 -36.95
C SER A 44 29.55 7.97 -36.40
N ALA A 45 29.11 8.94 -37.23
CA ALA A 45 28.04 9.85 -36.88
C ALA A 45 26.72 9.11 -36.61
N GLY A 46 26.33 8.18 -37.49
CA GLY A 46 25.12 7.36 -37.31
C GLY A 46 25.15 6.49 -36.05
N SER A 47 26.31 5.91 -35.72
CA SER A 47 26.50 5.13 -34.49
C SER A 47 26.37 6.04 -33.25
N ALA A 48 27.04 7.19 -33.25
CA ALA A 48 26.97 8.16 -32.15
C ALA A 48 25.53 8.66 -31.92
N THR A 49 24.79 8.96 -32.99
CA THR A 49 23.38 9.38 -32.91
C THR A 49 22.49 8.27 -32.34
N LEU A 50 22.59 7.04 -32.85
CA LEU A 50 21.78 5.90 -32.39
C LEU A 50 21.94 5.67 -30.88
N ILE A 51 23.17 5.74 -30.38
CA ILE A 51 23.46 5.53 -28.95
C ILE A 51 23.02 6.71 -28.09
N GLY A 52 23.22 7.94 -28.57
CA GLY A 52 22.66 9.12 -27.92
C GLY A 52 21.14 9.00 -27.76
N THR A 53 20.45 8.55 -28.80
CA THR A 53 19.01 8.30 -28.77
C THR A 53 18.63 7.19 -27.79
N LEU A 54 19.33 6.05 -27.78
CA LEU A 54 19.08 4.96 -26.84
C LEU A 54 19.28 5.39 -25.38
N PHE A 55 20.32 6.17 -25.10
CA PHE A 55 20.57 6.72 -23.75
C PHE A 55 19.45 7.67 -23.32
N VAL A 56 19.03 8.58 -24.21
CA VAL A 56 17.92 9.51 -23.93
C VAL A 56 16.62 8.75 -23.69
N ILE A 57 16.31 7.74 -24.50
CA ILE A 57 15.13 6.88 -24.31
C ILE A 57 15.20 6.17 -22.94
N ASP A 58 16.33 5.58 -22.57
CA ASP A 58 16.48 4.89 -21.28
C ASP A 58 16.34 5.84 -20.08
N VAL A 59 16.87 7.07 -20.19
CA VAL A 59 16.69 8.11 -19.18
C VAL A 59 15.23 8.55 -19.06
N ILE A 60 14.53 8.78 -20.19
CA ILE A 60 13.12 9.16 -20.21
C ILE A 60 12.26 8.03 -19.64
N LEU A 61 12.48 6.78 -20.06
CA LEU A 61 11.74 5.62 -19.57
C LEU A 61 11.96 5.39 -18.07
N ASP A 62 13.19 5.53 -17.57
CA ASP A 62 13.48 5.44 -16.15
C ASP A 62 12.82 6.57 -15.34
N HIS A 63 12.85 7.80 -15.86
CA HIS A 63 12.19 8.92 -15.20
C HIS A 63 10.67 8.73 -15.16
N ARG A 64 10.08 8.27 -16.28
CA ARG A 64 8.66 7.95 -16.36
C ARG A 64 8.28 6.83 -15.40
N LYS A 65 9.06 5.75 -15.35
CA LYS A 65 8.85 4.65 -14.39
C LYS A 65 8.93 5.14 -12.96
N LYS A 66 9.88 6.01 -12.61
CA LYS A 66 9.99 6.60 -11.27
C LYS A 66 8.77 7.46 -10.93
N LEU A 67 8.28 8.27 -11.87
CA LEU A 67 7.07 9.08 -11.70
C LEU A 67 5.82 8.20 -11.53
N GLU A 68 5.59 7.24 -12.44
CA GLU A 68 4.48 6.29 -12.37
C GLU A 68 4.52 5.48 -11.08
N PHE A 69 5.71 5.07 -10.63
CA PHE A 69 5.89 4.37 -9.37
C PHE A 69 5.58 5.27 -8.16
N SER A 70 5.99 6.54 -8.19
CA SER A 70 5.67 7.51 -7.13
C SER A 70 4.16 7.77 -7.05
N GLU A 71 3.49 7.95 -8.19
CA GLU A 71 2.03 8.16 -8.23
C GLU A 71 1.27 6.93 -7.74
N ALA A 72 1.70 5.73 -8.14
CA ALA A 72 1.13 4.47 -7.64
C ALA A 72 1.37 4.30 -6.14
N HIS A 73 2.53 4.73 -5.63
CA HIS A 73 2.88 4.69 -4.22
C HIS A 73 2.01 5.64 -3.38
N ASP A 74 1.86 6.89 -3.82
CA ASP A 74 1.02 7.89 -3.14
C ASP A 74 -0.46 7.45 -3.14
N THR A 75 -0.92 6.88 -4.25
CA THR A 75 -2.28 6.32 -4.37
C THR A 75 -2.48 5.13 -3.43
N ALA A 76 -1.54 4.17 -3.40
CA ALA A 76 -1.58 3.03 -2.50
C ALA A 76 -1.60 3.47 -1.02
N LYS A 77 -0.84 4.50 -0.67
CA LYS A 77 -0.84 5.07 0.68
C LYS A 77 -2.18 5.70 1.05
N SER A 78 -2.76 6.48 0.16
CA SER A 78 -4.09 7.08 0.36
C SER A 78 -5.15 5.99 0.56
N ASP A 79 -5.21 5.01 -0.33
CA ASP A 79 -6.24 3.96 -0.31
C ASP A 79 -6.09 3.04 0.91
N LEU A 80 -4.87 2.68 1.31
CA LEU A 80 -4.66 1.90 2.53
C LEU A 80 -5.00 2.69 3.80
N THR A 81 -4.82 4.00 3.79
CA THR A 81 -5.26 4.87 4.89
C THR A 81 -6.78 4.89 4.96
N GLN A 82 -7.47 5.06 3.83
CA GLN A 82 -8.93 5.00 3.77
C GLN A 82 -9.48 3.62 4.20
N LEU A 83 -8.83 2.54 3.78
CA LEU A 83 -9.16 1.19 4.20
C LEU A 83 -9.06 1.03 5.72
N ALA A 84 -7.95 1.45 6.33
CA ALA A 84 -7.76 1.40 7.79
C ALA A 84 -8.84 2.22 8.53
N ASN A 85 -9.17 3.41 8.00
CA ASN A 85 -10.22 4.28 8.55
C ASN A 85 -11.60 3.62 8.51
N MET A 86 -11.96 3.03 7.36
CA MET A 86 -13.21 2.28 7.19
C MET A 86 -13.26 1.09 8.15
N MET A 87 -12.17 0.33 8.25
CA MET A 87 -12.05 -0.86 9.10
C MET A 87 -12.23 -0.55 10.59
N VAL A 88 -11.72 0.59 11.08
CA VAL A 88 -11.97 1.06 12.45
C VAL A 88 -13.43 1.46 12.62
N SER A 89 -13.94 2.30 11.73
CA SER A 89 -15.29 2.86 11.84
C SER A 89 -16.37 1.79 11.82
N TYR A 90 -16.26 0.85 10.88
CA TYR A 90 -17.26 -0.20 10.67
C TYR A 90 -17.24 -1.20 11.83
N MET A 91 -16.05 -1.55 12.35
CA MET A 91 -15.97 -2.48 13.48
C MET A 91 -16.36 -1.84 14.82
N ALA A 92 -16.33 -0.52 14.93
CA ALA A 92 -16.74 0.20 16.13
C ALA A 92 -18.24 0.54 16.14
N ALA A 93 -18.85 0.72 14.97
CA ALA A 93 -20.24 1.17 14.82
C ALA A 93 -21.30 0.28 15.52
N PRO A 94 -21.23 -1.06 15.47
CA PRO A 94 -22.18 -1.93 16.20
C PRO A 94 -22.20 -1.69 17.71
N PHE A 95 -21.11 -1.16 18.26
CA PHE A 95 -20.97 -0.82 19.68
C PHE A 95 -21.38 0.60 20.01
N LYS A 96 -21.98 1.33 19.06
CA LYS A 96 -22.36 2.75 19.16
C LYS A 96 -21.17 3.67 19.42
N ILE A 97 -19.99 3.26 18.96
CA ILE A 97 -18.77 4.07 18.95
C ILE A 97 -18.58 4.53 17.52
N THR A 98 -18.97 5.76 17.24
CA THR A 98 -19.00 6.34 15.89
C THR A 98 -18.33 7.71 15.89
N VAL A 99 -17.99 8.21 14.71
CA VAL A 99 -17.42 9.56 14.55
C VAL A 99 -18.31 10.66 15.13
N PHE A 100 -19.64 10.44 15.18
CA PHE A 100 -20.61 11.40 15.74
C PHE A 100 -20.53 11.55 17.26
N ASN A 101 -19.83 10.64 17.95
CA ASN A 101 -19.60 10.75 19.39
C ASN A 101 -18.51 11.77 19.75
N TYR A 102 -17.81 12.33 18.77
CA TYR A 102 -16.66 13.21 18.96
C TYR A 102 -16.92 14.59 18.38
N GLU A 103 -16.68 15.63 19.17
CA GLU A 103 -16.87 17.01 18.72
C GLU A 103 -15.78 17.45 17.74
N ARG A 104 -16.18 18.16 16.69
CA ARG A 104 -15.24 18.76 15.73
C ARG A 104 -14.58 20.03 16.23
N GLY A 105 -15.34 20.87 16.94
CA GLY A 105 -14.91 22.23 17.28
C GLY A 105 -14.49 23.02 16.03
N ASP A 106 -13.37 23.72 16.15
CA ASP A 106 -12.80 24.60 15.12
C ASP A 106 -11.81 23.90 14.17
N LYS A 107 -11.60 22.58 14.33
CA LYS A 107 -10.67 21.83 13.49
C LYS A 107 -11.20 21.71 12.07
N ASP A 108 -10.29 21.76 11.10
CA ASP A 108 -10.63 21.39 9.73
C ASP A 108 -11.02 19.91 9.65
N VAL A 109 -11.76 19.55 8.61
CA VAL A 109 -12.35 18.21 8.47
C VAL A 109 -11.27 17.13 8.35
N GLU A 110 -10.16 17.42 7.69
CA GLU A 110 -9.08 16.45 7.43
C GLU A 110 -8.33 16.14 8.73
N ALA A 111 -7.92 17.17 9.45
CA ALA A 111 -7.26 17.03 10.75
C ALA A 111 -8.18 16.36 11.77
N TRP A 112 -9.45 16.77 11.84
CA TRP A 112 -10.42 16.18 12.75
C TRP A 112 -10.68 14.70 12.45
N SER A 113 -10.89 14.35 11.17
CA SER A 113 -11.17 12.96 10.79
C SER A 113 -10.05 12.00 11.17
N THR A 114 -8.79 12.43 11.00
CA THR A 114 -7.61 11.64 11.38
C THR A 114 -7.51 11.45 12.89
N GLU A 115 -7.80 12.50 13.66
CA GLU A 115 -7.77 12.44 15.12
C GLU A 115 -8.89 11.57 15.68
N VAL A 116 -10.12 11.74 15.18
CA VAL A 116 -11.30 11.00 15.65
C VAL A 116 -11.11 9.50 15.49
N LEU A 117 -10.51 9.04 14.40
CA LEU A 117 -10.26 7.62 14.21
C LEU A 117 -9.28 7.05 15.22
N GLY A 118 -8.25 7.82 15.58
CA GLY A 118 -7.36 7.49 16.70
C GLY A 118 -8.11 7.44 18.03
N LEU A 119 -9.04 8.38 18.26
CA LEU A 119 -9.87 8.40 19.48
C LEU A 119 -10.84 7.21 19.54
N ILE A 120 -11.46 6.82 18.43
CA ILE A 120 -12.33 5.64 18.33
C ILE A 120 -11.52 4.38 18.65
N LEU A 121 -10.32 4.26 18.07
CA LEU A 121 -9.43 3.13 18.31
C LEU A 121 -9.02 3.04 19.79
N GLN A 122 -8.75 4.17 20.44
CA GLN A 122 -8.46 4.19 21.88
C GLN A 122 -9.69 3.86 22.74
N ASP A 123 -10.87 4.41 22.42
CA ASP A 123 -12.11 4.13 23.15
C ASP A 123 -12.44 2.63 23.08
N ILE A 124 -12.42 2.04 21.89
CA ILE A 124 -12.70 0.61 21.76
C ILE A 124 -11.65 -0.25 22.46
N LYS A 125 -10.37 0.15 22.44
CA LYS A 125 -9.29 -0.53 23.16
C LYS A 125 -9.51 -0.52 24.68
N ASN A 126 -9.99 0.58 25.24
CA ASN A 126 -10.21 0.72 26.68
C ASN A 126 -11.46 0.00 27.18
N ARG A 127 -12.35 -0.41 26.28
CA ARG A 127 -13.56 -1.16 26.62
C ARG A 127 -13.31 -2.66 26.71
N ASP A 128 -14.12 -3.32 27.53
CA ASP A 128 -14.19 -4.77 27.65
C ASP A 128 -14.96 -5.36 26.46
N LYS A 129 -14.27 -6.08 25.58
CA LYS A 129 -14.84 -6.61 24.32
C LYS A 129 -15.87 -7.69 24.59
N ALA A 130 -15.69 -8.47 25.65
CA ALA A 130 -16.67 -9.48 26.03
C ALA A 130 -17.98 -8.81 26.45
N LYS A 131 -17.90 -7.72 27.24
CA LYS A 131 -19.08 -6.91 27.59
C LYS A 131 -19.72 -6.27 26.36
N LEU A 132 -18.91 -5.68 25.47
CA LEU A 132 -19.41 -5.09 24.21
C LEU A 132 -20.20 -6.11 23.38
N LEU A 133 -19.61 -7.30 23.15
CA LEU A 133 -20.23 -8.38 22.37
C LEU A 133 -21.49 -8.93 23.05
N SER A 134 -21.46 -9.15 24.37
CA SER A 134 -22.62 -9.62 25.13
C SER A 134 -23.78 -8.62 25.17
N GLY A 135 -23.48 -7.32 25.00
CA GLY A 135 -24.46 -6.24 24.97
C GLY A 135 -25.11 -6.01 23.61
N LEU A 136 -24.65 -6.70 22.56
CA LEU A 136 -25.25 -6.60 21.23
C LEU A 136 -26.62 -7.30 21.22
N ASN A 137 -27.63 -6.57 20.78
CA ASN A 137 -28.94 -7.13 20.43
C ASN A 137 -28.90 -7.69 18.99
N LYS A 138 -30.01 -8.29 18.55
CA LYS A 138 -30.13 -8.87 17.20
C LYS A 138 -29.72 -7.89 16.09
N ASP A 139 -30.17 -6.64 16.17
CA ASP A 139 -29.85 -5.61 15.18
C ASP A 139 -28.35 -5.29 15.17
N GLY A 140 -27.72 -5.20 16.34
CA GLY A 140 -26.27 -4.99 16.46
C GLY A 140 -25.45 -6.14 15.88
N TRP A 141 -25.88 -7.39 16.09
CA TRP A 141 -25.29 -8.57 15.45
C TRP A 141 -25.45 -8.54 13.93
N GLN A 142 -26.62 -8.15 13.42
CA GLN A 142 -26.88 -8.01 11.99
C GLN A 142 -26.04 -6.89 11.35
N HIS A 143 -25.92 -5.75 12.02
CA HIS A 143 -25.09 -4.64 11.57
C HIS A 143 -23.63 -5.07 11.49
N LEU A 144 -23.10 -5.73 12.53
CA LEU A 144 -21.74 -6.26 12.52
C LEU A 144 -21.52 -7.26 11.37
N GLN A 145 -22.50 -8.12 11.07
CA GLN A 145 -22.41 -9.03 9.93
C GLN A 145 -22.30 -8.27 8.59
N LEU A 146 -23.12 -7.24 8.39
CA LEU A 146 -23.10 -6.43 7.17
C LEU A 146 -21.76 -5.69 7.04
N ASP A 147 -21.29 -5.07 8.11
CA ASP A 147 -20.01 -4.37 8.16
C ASP A 147 -18.84 -5.28 7.78
N LEU A 148 -18.83 -6.51 8.32
CA LEU A 148 -17.87 -7.55 7.98
C LEU A 148 -17.93 -7.95 6.50
N MET A 149 -19.12 -8.02 5.90
CA MET A 149 -19.28 -8.30 4.47
C MET A 149 -18.76 -7.18 3.58
N PHE A 150 -18.75 -5.93 4.04
CA PHE A 150 -18.16 -4.80 3.33
C PHE A 150 -16.63 -4.75 3.48
N ILE A 151 -16.10 -5.05 4.66
CA ILE A 151 -14.65 -4.98 4.91
C ILE A 151 -13.89 -6.05 4.10
N LYS A 152 -14.41 -7.28 4.06
CA LYS A 152 -13.74 -8.43 3.43
C LYS A 152 -13.31 -8.22 1.97
N PRO A 153 -14.20 -7.79 1.05
CA PRO A 153 -13.82 -7.55 -0.34
C PRO A 153 -12.81 -6.40 -0.45
N SER A 154 -13.05 -5.27 0.22
CA SER A 154 -12.16 -4.10 0.17
C SER A 154 -10.74 -4.42 0.63
N LEU A 155 -10.60 -5.20 1.72
CA LEU A 155 -9.30 -5.64 2.21
C LEU A 155 -8.59 -6.59 1.23
N SER A 156 -9.35 -7.47 0.57
CA SER A 156 -8.81 -8.42 -0.41
C SER A 156 -8.39 -7.72 -1.70
N GLU A 157 -9.19 -6.77 -2.18
CA GLU A 157 -8.95 -5.98 -3.38
C GLU A 157 -7.73 -5.08 -3.22
N ASN A 158 -7.65 -4.30 -2.13
CA ASN A 158 -6.49 -3.44 -1.86
C ASN A 158 -5.19 -4.24 -1.76
N LEU A 159 -5.25 -5.43 -1.15
CA LEU A 159 -4.07 -6.30 -1.07
C LEU A 159 -3.67 -6.83 -2.46
N LEU A 160 -4.62 -7.17 -3.32
CA LEU A 160 -4.34 -7.62 -4.68
C LEU A 160 -3.75 -6.50 -5.54
N LEU A 161 -4.34 -5.30 -5.48
CA LEU A 161 -3.94 -4.13 -6.25
C LEU A 161 -2.54 -3.65 -5.86
N TYR A 162 -2.26 -3.57 -4.55
CA TYR A 162 -1.08 -2.86 -4.08
C TYR A 162 0.10 -3.74 -3.68
N LYS A 163 -0.04 -5.08 -3.56
CA LYS A 163 1.03 -5.97 -3.05
C LYS A 163 2.43 -5.74 -3.62
N GLU A 164 2.54 -5.33 -4.89
CA GLU A 164 3.82 -5.16 -5.60
C GLU A 164 4.46 -3.79 -5.35
N PHE A 165 3.68 -2.83 -4.86
CA PHE A 165 4.07 -1.45 -4.59
C PHE A 165 4.28 -1.17 -3.09
N LEU A 166 3.80 -2.07 -2.22
CA LEU A 166 3.91 -1.90 -0.77
C LEU A 166 5.31 -2.22 -0.27
N PRO A 167 5.90 -1.35 0.58
CA PRO A 167 7.08 -1.71 1.34
C PRO A 167 6.85 -2.99 2.16
N PRO A 168 7.87 -3.85 2.34
CA PRO A 168 7.72 -5.12 3.05
C PRO A 168 7.13 -5.00 4.46
N HIS A 169 7.45 -3.91 5.16
CA HIS A 169 6.93 -3.66 6.50
C HIS A 169 5.43 -3.33 6.49
N VAL A 170 4.94 -2.55 5.51
CA VAL A 170 3.50 -2.26 5.34
C VAL A 170 2.76 -3.53 4.91
N LEU A 171 3.29 -4.24 3.91
CA LEU A 171 2.70 -5.48 3.41
C LEU A 171 2.59 -6.53 4.52
N GLY A 172 3.61 -6.67 5.37
CA GLY A 172 3.59 -7.58 6.51
C GLY A 172 2.49 -7.27 7.51
N LYS A 173 2.26 -5.98 7.83
CA LYS A 173 1.17 -5.56 8.72
C LYS A 173 -0.20 -5.83 8.09
N LEU A 174 -0.37 -5.51 6.81
CA LEU A 174 -1.62 -5.71 6.09
C LEU A 174 -1.97 -7.20 5.97
N LEU A 175 -0.99 -8.06 5.66
CA LEU A 175 -1.18 -9.53 5.61
C LEU A 175 -1.56 -10.11 6.98
N LYS A 176 -0.92 -9.62 8.05
CA LYS A 176 -1.26 -10.03 9.41
C LYS A 176 -2.70 -9.63 9.75
N LEU A 177 -3.07 -8.37 9.48
CA LEU A 177 -4.43 -7.88 9.69
C LEU A 177 -5.46 -8.68 8.90
N ARG A 178 -5.18 -9.01 7.63
CA ARG A 178 -6.05 -9.87 6.81
C ARG A 178 -6.29 -11.23 7.44
N ARG A 179 -5.24 -11.85 8.00
CA ARG A 179 -5.37 -13.14 8.68
C ARG A 179 -6.27 -13.01 9.91
N THR A 180 -5.95 -12.08 10.81
CA THR A 180 -6.73 -11.82 12.03
C THR A 180 -8.20 -11.52 11.71
N PHE A 181 -8.44 -10.69 10.69
CA PHE A 181 -9.79 -10.39 10.21
C PHE A 181 -10.50 -11.65 9.65
N SER A 182 -9.80 -12.49 8.88
CA SER A 182 -10.40 -13.69 8.29
C SER A 182 -10.78 -14.72 9.36
N ASP A 183 -9.92 -14.89 10.37
CA ASP A 183 -10.14 -15.78 11.50
C ASP A 183 -11.36 -15.29 12.31
N PHE A 184 -11.41 -14.00 12.64
CA PHE A 184 -12.57 -13.38 13.29
C PHE A 184 -13.85 -13.50 12.46
N TYR A 185 -13.81 -13.16 11.16
CA TYR A 185 -14.95 -13.23 10.24
C TYR A 185 -15.55 -14.63 10.19
N PHE A 186 -14.69 -15.65 10.08
CA PHE A 186 -15.12 -17.04 10.03
C PHE A 186 -15.77 -17.46 11.34
N TYR A 187 -15.13 -17.18 12.47
CA TYR A 187 -15.65 -17.54 13.78
C TYR A 187 -16.96 -16.82 14.12
N PHE A 188 -17.03 -15.52 13.80
CA PHE A 188 -18.25 -14.72 13.90
C PHE A 188 -19.38 -15.33 13.08
N GLY A 189 -19.13 -15.72 11.82
CA GLY A 189 -20.15 -16.30 10.95
C GLY A 189 -20.77 -17.57 11.52
N LEU A 190 -19.96 -18.46 12.12
CA LEU A 190 -20.44 -19.67 12.78
C LEU A 190 -21.37 -19.35 13.97
N LEU A 191 -21.00 -18.36 14.78
CA LEU A 191 -21.76 -17.98 15.97
C LEU A 191 -23.02 -17.19 15.63
N TYR A 192 -22.96 -16.31 14.64
CA TYR A 192 -24.08 -15.53 14.17
C TYR A 192 -25.23 -16.42 13.65
N GLU A 193 -24.92 -17.41 12.82
CA GLU A 193 -25.90 -18.39 12.32
C GLU A 193 -26.60 -19.12 13.48
N GLY A 194 -25.83 -19.56 14.49
CA GLY A 194 -26.39 -20.21 15.68
C GLY A 194 -27.27 -19.26 16.51
N PHE A 195 -26.81 -18.04 16.75
CA PHE A 195 -27.55 -17.03 17.52
C PHE A 195 -28.87 -16.64 16.85
N ILE A 196 -28.85 -16.37 15.54
CA ILE A 196 -30.04 -15.94 14.79
C ILE A 196 -31.05 -17.08 14.61
N ARG A 197 -30.58 -18.32 14.41
CA ARG A 197 -31.47 -19.46 14.21
C ARG A 197 -32.15 -19.92 15.49
N ASP A 198 -31.39 -19.96 16.60
CA ASP A 198 -31.88 -20.55 17.84
C ASP A 198 -32.38 -19.49 18.84
N GLY A 199 -32.11 -18.21 18.61
CA GLY A 199 -32.55 -17.08 19.45
C GLY A 199 -31.98 -17.10 20.88
N LYS A 200 -30.97 -17.95 21.12
CA LYS A 200 -30.36 -18.14 22.43
C LYS A 200 -29.11 -17.29 22.60
N PRO A 201 -28.84 -16.78 23.81
CA PRO A 201 -27.58 -16.09 24.09
C PRO A 201 -26.39 -17.03 23.82
N LEU A 202 -25.31 -16.45 23.28
CA LEU A 202 -24.08 -17.18 23.02
C LEU A 202 -23.42 -17.62 24.35
N PRO A 203 -22.79 -18.80 24.42
CA PRO A 203 -22.03 -19.22 25.60
C PRO A 203 -20.91 -18.24 25.94
N ASP A 204 -20.66 -18.00 27.24
CA ASP A 204 -19.61 -17.09 27.71
C ASP A 204 -18.22 -17.41 27.14
N SER A 205 -17.90 -18.69 26.98
CA SER A 205 -16.64 -19.14 26.37
C SER A 205 -16.52 -18.73 24.90
N ALA A 206 -17.63 -18.72 24.16
CA ALA A 206 -17.66 -18.31 22.77
C ALA A 206 -17.50 -16.79 22.64
N VAL A 207 -18.19 -16.03 23.51
CA VAL A 207 -18.06 -14.58 23.61
C VAL A 207 -16.63 -14.18 23.96
N LYS A 208 -15.99 -14.88 24.90
CA LYS A 208 -14.61 -14.64 25.28
C LYS A 208 -13.63 -14.87 24.11
N GLY A 209 -13.78 -15.97 23.38
CA GLY A 209 -12.95 -16.22 22.18
C GLY A 209 -13.07 -15.10 21.14
N MET A 210 -14.29 -14.66 20.83
CA MET A 210 -14.49 -13.52 19.91
C MET A 210 -13.91 -12.22 20.47
N ALA A 211 -13.99 -12.01 21.78
CA ALA A 211 -13.42 -10.82 22.42
C ALA A 211 -11.89 -10.79 22.28
N ASP A 212 -11.22 -11.93 22.41
CA ASP A 212 -9.78 -12.07 22.21
C ASP A 212 -9.39 -11.83 20.75
N ASP A 213 -10.14 -12.38 19.79
CA ASP A 213 -9.95 -12.13 18.36
C ASP A 213 -10.15 -10.65 18.00
N LEU A 214 -11.19 -10.03 18.56
CA LEU A 214 -11.49 -8.61 18.36
C LEU A 214 -10.41 -7.71 18.97
N ASN A 215 -9.85 -8.09 20.13
CA ASN A 215 -8.68 -7.41 20.71
C ASN A 215 -7.47 -7.49 19.77
N GLN A 216 -7.18 -8.68 19.22
CA GLN A 216 -6.07 -8.85 18.29
C GLN A 216 -6.28 -8.05 17.01
N TYR A 217 -7.51 -8.00 16.49
CA TYR A 217 -7.89 -7.20 15.33
C TYR A 217 -7.57 -5.72 15.52
N PHE A 218 -8.03 -5.12 16.63
CA PHE A 218 -7.75 -3.70 16.89
C PHE A 218 -6.27 -3.43 17.17
N SER A 219 -5.54 -4.38 17.75
CA SER A 219 -4.08 -4.26 17.90
C SER A 219 -3.36 -4.28 16.55
N ASP A 220 -3.78 -5.13 15.62
CA ASP A 220 -3.19 -5.20 14.29
C ASP A 220 -3.53 -3.96 13.44
N LEU A 221 -4.73 -3.40 13.60
CA LEU A 221 -5.11 -2.11 13.00
C LEU A 221 -4.25 -0.97 13.51
N GLU A 222 -4.03 -0.87 14.82
CA GLU A 222 -3.17 0.16 15.41
C GLU A 222 -1.75 0.11 14.82
N GLN A 223 -1.19 -1.10 14.75
CA GLN A 223 0.12 -1.30 14.15
C GLN A 223 0.15 -0.91 12.66
N LEU A 224 -0.96 -1.12 11.93
CA LEU A 224 -1.09 -0.65 10.55
C LEU A 224 -1.13 0.88 10.50
N PHE A 225 -1.92 1.54 11.34
CA PHE A 225 -1.94 3.01 11.44
C PHE A 225 -0.56 3.60 11.70
N ASP A 226 0.19 3.00 12.64
CA ASP A 226 1.53 3.46 12.98
C ASP A 226 2.50 3.36 11.79
N VAL A 227 2.44 2.28 11.01
CA VAL A 227 3.30 2.19 9.81
C VAL A 227 2.81 3.11 8.69
N LEU A 228 1.50 3.26 8.48
CA LEU A 228 0.96 4.16 7.45
C LEU A 228 1.28 5.63 7.74
N LYS A 229 1.23 6.05 9.02
CA LYS A 229 1.61 7.41 9.45
C LYS A 229 3.09 7.69 9.23
N ASN A 230 3.93 6.68 9.40
CA ASN A 230 5.38 6.77 9.22
C ASN A 230 5.83 6.38 7.81
N TRP A 231 4.90 6.06 6.90
CA TRP A 231 5.20 5.68 5.54
C TRP A 231 5.71 6.89 4.77
N LYS A 232 7.03 6.99 4.64
CA LYS A 232 7.71 8.01 3.83
C LYS A 232 8.01 7.45 2.44
N ASN A 233 8.07 8.35 1.46
CA ASN A 233 8.50 8.05 0.11
C ASN A 233 10.03 7.85 0.18
N ASP A 234 10.46 6.60 0.36
CA ASP A 234 11.87 6.19 0.23
C ASP A 234 12.26 6.03 -1.25
#